data_AF-A0A968YJ29-F1
#
_entry.id   AF-A0A968YJ29-F1
#
_cell.length_a   1.000
_cell.length_b   1.000
_cell.length_c   1.000
_cell.angle_alpha   90.00
_cell.angle_beta   90.00
_cell.angle_gamma   90.00
#
_symmetry.space_group_name_H-M   'P 1'
#
loop_
_entity.id
_entity.type
_entity.pdbx_description
1 polymer ?
#
loop_
_entity_poly.entity_id
_entity_poly.type
_entity_poly.pdbx_seq_one_letter_code
_entity_poly.pdbx_strand_id
1 'polypeptide(L)' 'MTITPGTLVKLPNGRNGLVIPSPWWKPGSVLVKLPRGKKRWFKVDECIPIYSNW' A
#
# COMPACT_ATOMS: atom_id res chain seq x y z
N MET A 1 8.56 4.19 -9.54
CA MET A 1 8.49 3.41 -8.28
C MET A 1 7.37 2.40 -8.46
N THR A 2 7.64 1.10 -8.33
CA THR A 2 6.61 0.07 -8.59
C THR A 2 6.20 -0.54 -7.26
N ILE A 3 4.95 -0.29 -6.85
CA ILE A 3 4.36 -0.87 -5.65
C ILE A 3 3.52 -2.07 -6.07
N THR A 4 3.95 -3.26 -5.68
CA THR A 4 3.26 -4.52 -6.01
C THR A 4 2.46 -5.03 -4.81
N PRO A 5 1.41 -5.84 -5.04
CA PRO A 5 0.78 -6.61 -3.97
C PRO A 5 1.81 -7.40 -3.16
N GLY A 6 1.69 -7.37 -1.83
CA GLY A 6 2.67 -7.94 -0.90
C GLY A 6 3.71 -6.93 -0.41
N THR A 7 3.81 -5.74 -1.01
CA THR A 7 4.74 -4.70 -0.56
C THR A 7 4.23 -4.06 0.73
N LEU A 8 5.08 -3.96 1.74
CA LEU A 8 4.84 -3.10 2.90
C LEU A 8 5.11 -1.65 2.52
N VAL A 9 4.18 -0.76 2.87
CA VAL A 9 4.28 0.67 2.57
C VAL A 9 4.07 1.49 3.84
N LYS A 10 4.80 2.60 3.95
CA LYS A 10 4.53 3.67 4.90
C LYS A 10 3.55 4.64 4.26
N LEU A 11 2.46 4.88 4.96
CA LEU A 11 1.34 5.71 4.53
C LEU A 11 1.53 7.16 4.98
N PRO A 12 0.85 8.14 4.36
CA PRO A 12 1.01 9.57 4.68
C PRO A 12 0.62 9.92 6.12
N ASN A 13 -0.19 9.08 6.78
CA ASN A 13 -0.54 9.23 8.21
C ASN A 13 0.52 8.65 9.16
N GLY A 14 1.72 8.32 8.66
CA GLY A 14 2.82 7.74 9.42
C GLY A 14 2.66 6.27 9.79
N ARG A 15 1.55 5.62 9.41
CA ARG A 15 1.29 4.20 9.70
C ARG A 15 1.83 3.30 8.59
N ASN A 16 2.10 2.05 8.95
CA ASN A 16 2.42 1.02 7.97
C ASN A 16 1.15 0.33 7.47
N GLY A 17 1.18 -0.11 6.22
CA GLY A 17 0.14 -0.90 5.61
C GLY A 17 0.71 -1.91 4.62
N LEU A 18 -0.07 -2.94 4.32
CA LEU A 18 0.31 -3.96 3.34
C LEU A 18 -0.51 -3.76 2.08
N VAL A 19 0.16 -3.65 0.94
CA VAL A 19 -0.51 -3.57 -0.36
C VAL A 19 -1.10 -4.94 -0.68
N ILE A 20 -2.38 -4.97 -0.99
CA ILE A 20 -3.12 -6.20 -1.30
C ILE A 20 -3.64 -6.14 -2.73
N PRO A 21 -3.81 -7.30 -3.38
CA PRO A 21 -4.46 -7.33 -4.69
C PRO A 21 -5.90 -6.84 -4.55
N SER A 22 -6.33 -6.04 -5.53
CA SER A 22 -7.71 -5.60 -5.65
C SER A 22 -8.35 -6.24 -6.88
N PRO A 23 -9.56 -6.79 -6.79
CA PRO A 23 -10.31 -7.27 -7.96
C PRO A 23 -10.72 -6.11 -8.89
N TRP A 24 -10.70 -4.88 -8.40
CA TRP A 24 -10.96 -3.67 -9.19
C TRP A 24 -9.65 -2.92 -9.41
N TRP A 25 -9.20 -2.81 -10.66
CA TRP A 25 -8.05 -1.99 -11.02
C TRP A 25 -8.42 -0.51 -10.97
N LYS A 26 -7.60 0.28 -10.27
CA LYS A 26 -7.70 1.75 -10.26
C LYS A 26 -6.32 2.32 -10.63
N PRO A 27 -6.17 2.96 -11.79
CA PRO A 27 -4.87 3.50 -12.20
C PRO A 27 -4.37 4.52 -11.18
N GLY A 28 -3.07 4.46 -10.86
CA GLY A 28 -2.42 5.35 -9.89
C GLY A 28 -2.80 5.13 -8.42
N SER A 29 -3.61 4.11 -8.11
CA SER A 29 -4.03 3.79 -6.74
C SER A 29 -3.74 2.35 -6.36
N VAL A 30 -3.42 2.13 -5.09
CA VAL A 30 -3.20 0.80 -4.51
C VAL A 30 -4.15 0.56 -3.34
N LEU A 31 -4.63 -0.67 -3.23
CA LEU A 31 -5.45 -1.09 -2.10
C LEU A 31 -4.52 -1.54 -0.98
N VAL A 32 -4.64 -0.90 0.18
CA VAL A 32 -3.79 -1.17 1.33
C VAL A 32 -4.63 -1.70 2.48
N LYS A 33 -4.18 -2.81 3.08
CA LYS A 33 -4.68 -3.35 4.33
C LYS A 33 -3.97 -2.67 5.50
N LEU A 34 -4.74 -1.98 6.31
CA LEU A 34 -4.33 -1.28 7.52
C LEU A 34 -4.36 -2.23 8.74
N PRO A 35 -3.71 -1.83 9.86
CA PRO A 35 -3.91 -2.48 11.14
C PRO A 35 -5.40 -2.56 11.50
N ARG A 36 -5.82 -3.65 12.14
CA ARG A 36 -7.22 -3.99 12.43
C ARG A 36 -8.07 -4.37 11.21
N GLY A 37 -7.45 -4.74 10.09
CA GLY A 37 -8.14 -5.34 8.94
C GLY A 37 -8.91 -4.35 8.05
N LYS A 38 -8.86 -3.05 8.33
CA LYS A 38 -9.44 -2.02 7.47
C LYS A 38 -8.71 -2.00 6.12
N LYS A 39 -9.45 -1.87 5.02
CA LYS A 39 -8.88 -1.74 3.67
C LYS A 39 -9.18 -0.34 3.15
N ARG A 40 -8.19 0.33 2.58
CA ARG A 40 -8.37 1.67 2.01
C ARG A 40 -7.48 1.87 0.79
N TRP A 41 -7.97 2.66 -0.16
CA TRP A 41 -7.23 3.06 -1.33
C TRP A 41 -6.31 4.22 -1.00
N PHE A 42 -5.08 4.16 -1.51
CA PHE A 42 -4.10 5.23 -1.43
C PHE A 42 -3.49 5.46 -2.81
N LYS A 43 -3.06 6.70 -3.08
CA LYS A 43 -2.29 6.97 -4.29
C LYS A 43 -0.92 6.34 -4.17
N VAL A 44 -0.42 5.82 -5.27
CA VAL A 44 0.93 5.23 -5.32
C VAL A 44 1.97 6.26 -4.86
N ASP A 45 1.82 7.52 -5.26
CA ASP A 45 2.76 8.61 -4.97
C ASP A 45 2.78 9.02 -3.48
N GLU A 46 1.73 8.67 -2.72
CA GLU A 46 1.65 8.93 -1.27
C GLU A 46 2.21 7.76 -0.44
N CYS A 47 2.45 6.60 -1.07
CA CYS A 47 2.92 5.41 -0.40
C CYS A 47 4.43 5.27 -0.57
N ILE A 48 5.16 5.19 0.55
CA ILE A 48 6.61 4.95 0.52
C ILE A 48 6.83 3.45 0.74
N PRO A 49 7.32 2.70 -0.26
CA PRO A 49 7.62 1.28 -0.07
C PRO A 49 8.74 1.10 0.96
N ILE A 50 8.49 0.20 1.92
CA ILE A 50 9.45 -0.23 2.93
C ILE A 50 10.10 -1.50 2.37
N TYR A 51 11.25 -1.33 1.72
CA TYR A 51 12.08 -2.47 1.33
C TYR A 51 12.88 -2.90 2.56
N SER A 52 12.52 -4.04 3.14
CA SER A 52 13.35 -4.69 4.16
C SER A 52 14.57 -5.25 3.42
N ASN A 53 15.73 -4.65 3.63
CA ASN A 53 16.99 -5.06 3.02
C ASN A 53 17.56 -6.24 3.84
N TRP A 54 17.01 -7.44 3.65
CA TRP A 54 17.47 -8.68 4.27
C TRP A 54 17.38 -9.83 3.28
#